data_AF-A0AAN8G2F0-F1
#
_entry.id   AF-A0AAN8G2F0-F1
#
_cell.length_a   1.000
_cell.length_b   1.000
_cell.length_c   1.000
_cell.angle_alpha   90.00
_cell.angle_beta   90.00
_cell.angle_gamma   90.00
#
_symmetry.space_group_name_H-M   'P 1'
#
loop_
_entity.id
_entity.type
_entity.pdbx_description
1 polymer ?
#
loop_
_entity_poly.entity_id
_entity_poly.type
_entity_poly.pdbx_seq_one_letter_code
_entity_poly.pdbx_strand_id
1 'polypeptide(L)'
;MSKIPFDRGFHAITWDFWEAGHGKGAPDGAGAVIKRTADSLVSRGMDIPNAESLFEKLVAKSLNVQLFYVSSDAISTYDSVLPNNLDVIKGTLKVRQAFTETIGEITVRNLSCYCSDVLSEICSCLNPRVHNTDPAKDTKLHDDVLPTSEKSTATSKDSLLDIPESDVLPERLFNKWCIVDYDKKPFLGKILQADGDGIEVTTMKPIGDNKFVWPAVKDILWYEYSKILT
;
A
#
# COMPACT_ATOMS: atom_id res chain seq x y z
N MET A 1 8.56 18.68 3.38
CA MET A 1 7.20 18.11 3.24
C MET A 1 6.19 19.06 3.88
N SER A 2 4.92 19.06 3.43
CA SER A 2 3.89 20.02 3.91
C SER A 2 3.48 19.80 5.37
N LYS A 3 3.35 20.89 6.16
CA LYS A 3 2.88 20.87 7.55
C LYS A 3 1.36 20.78 7.68
N ILE A 4 0.65 21.10 6.59
CA ILE A 4 -0.80 21.32 6.56
C ILE A 4 -1.62 20.13 7.12
N PRO A 5 -1.29 18.86 6.85
CA PRO A 5 -2.04 17.77 7.45
C PRO A 5 -1.92 17.74 8.98
N PHE A 6 -0.74 17.96 9.53
CA PHE A 6 -0.52 17.98 10.97
C PHE A 6 -1.21 19.17 11.63
N ASP A 7 -1.21 20.34 10.98
CA ASP A 7 -1.96 21.53 11.42
C ASP A 7 -3.49 21.28 11.43
N ARG A 8 -3.98 20.32 10.65
CA ARG A 8 -5.39 19.87 10.64
C ARG A 8 -5.68 18.74 11.62
N GLY A 9 -4.73 18.36 12.46
CA GLY A 9 -4.90 17.33 13.51
C GLY A 9 -4.66 15.89 13.04
N PHE A 10 -4.10 15.69 11.83
CA PHE A 10 -3.63 14.36 11.44
C PHE A 10 -2.34 14.03 12.17
N HIS A 11 -2.26 12.85 12.77
CA HIS A 11 -1.08 12.38 13.51
C HIS A 11 -0.15 11.51 12.65
N ALA A 12 -0.73 10.84 11.65
CA ALA A 12 -0.02 10.01 10.70
C ALA A 12 -0.70 10.12 9.33
N ILE A 13 0.10 9.97 8.28
CA ILE A 13 -0.36 9.97 6.89
C ILE A 13 0.27 8.76 6.22
N THR A 14 -0.54 7.96 5.55
CA THR A 14 -0.06 6.91 4.65
C THR A 14 -0.63 7.15 3.25
N TRP A 15 0.18 6.83 2.26
CA TRP A 15 -0.20 6.86 0.86
C TRP A 15 0.32 5.59 0.19
N ASP A 16 -0.61 4.76 -0.29
CA ASP A 16 -0.30 3.54 -1.00
C ASP A 16 -0.36 3.76 -2.51
N PHE A 17 0.71 3.35 -3.19
CA PHE A 17 0.80 3.32 -4.64
C PHE A 17 0.51 1.91 -5.13
N TRP A 18 -0.37 1.83 -6.12
CA TRP A 18 -0.69 0.59 -6.81
C TRP A 18 0.50 0.05 -7.59
N GLU A 19 0.42 -1.23 -7.97
CA GLU A 19 1.49 -1.85 -8.73
C GLU A 19 1.72 -1.18 -10.10
N ALA A 20 2.93 -0.66 -10.29
CA ALA A 20 3.50 -0.34 -11.59
C ALA A 20 3.70 -1.65 -12.36
N GLY A 21 2.71 -2.00 -13.19
CA GLY A 21 2.74 -3.15 -14.09
C GLY A 21 1.80 -2.92 -15.27
N HIS A 22 2.00 -3.66 -16.37
CA HIS A 22 1.17 -3.57 -17.57
C HIS A 22 -0.25 -4.20 -17.41
N GLY A 23 -0.70 -4.41 -16.18
CA GLY A 23 -2.04 -4.89 -15.87
C GLY A 23 -2.99 -3.72 -15.66
N LYS A 24 -4.20 -3.82 -16.20
CA LYS A 24 -5.27 -2.89 -15.84
C LYS A 24 -5.64 -3.10 -14.37
N GLY A 25 -5.49 -2.09 -13.54
CA GLY A 25 -5.81 -2.11 -12.12
C GLY A 25 -7.24 -1.63 -11.83
N ALA A 26 -7.63 -1.66 -10.55
CA ALA A 26 -8.88 -1.07 -10.10
C ALA A 26 -9.07 0.41 -10.53
N PRO A 27 -8.02 1.26 -10.55
CA PRO A 27 -8.13 2.63 -11.07
C PRO A 27 -8.59 2.70 -12.53
N ASP A 28 -8.23 1.74 -13.37
CA ASP A 28 -8.68 1.69 -14.78
C ASP A 28 -10.19 1.44 -14.88
N GLY A 29 -10.76 0.68 -13.93
CA GLY A 29 -12.21 0.45 -13.85
C GLY A 29 -12.97 1.75 -13.57
N ALA A 30 -12.54 2.49 -12.55
CA ALA A 30 -13.11 3.80 -12.20
C ALA A 30 -12.96 4.79 -13.38
N GLY A 31 -11.76 4.86 -13.97
CA GLY A 31 -11.49 5.67 -15.15
C GLY A 31 -12.36 5.28 -16.34
N ALA A 32 -12.59 3.99 -16.57
CA ALA A 32 -13.45 3.51 -17.65
C ALA A 32 -14.93 3.89 -17.45
N VAL A 33 -15.43 3.87 -16.21
CA VAL A 33 -16.81 4.33 -15.89
C VAL A 33 -16.95 5.82 -16.18
N ILE A 34 -16.01 6.64 -15.68
CA ILE A 34 -15.99 8.09 -15.91
C ILE A 34 -15.95 8.38 -17.41
N LYS A 35 -14.99 7.77 -18.13
CA LYS A 35 -14.79 8.00 -19.56
C LYS A 35 -16.02 7.60 -20.37
N ARG A 36 -16.55 6.37 -20.19
CA ARG A 36 -17.74 5.91 -20.94
C ARG A 36 -18.95 6.78 -20.67
N THR A 37 -19.10 7.27 -19.44
CA THR A 37 -20.20 8.18 -19.10
C THR A 37 -20.02 9.49 -19.86
N ALA A 38 -18.85 10.11 -19.81
CA ALA A 38 -18.54 11.33 -20.55
C ALA A 38 -18.74 11.16 -22.07
N ASP A 39 -18.22 10.07 -22.66
CA ASP A 39 -18.40 9.74 -24.08
C ASP A 39 -19.91 9.61 -24.43
N SER A 40 -20.71 9.01 -23.54
CA SER A 40 -22.16 8.93 -23.72
C SER A 40 -22.86 10.28 -23.61
N LEU A 41 -22.33 11.25 -22.85
CA LEU A 41 -22.89 12.59 -22.78
C LEU A 41 -22.58 13.37 -24.07
N VAL A 42 -21.33 13.29 -24.53
CA VAL A 42 -20.86 13.95 -25.75
C VAL A 42 -21.58 13.42 -26.99
N SER A 43 -21.71 12.09 -27.11
CA SER A 43 -22.45 11.47 -28.23
C SER A 43 -23.94 11.83 -28.29
N ARG A 44 -24.51 12.34 -27.18
CA ARG A 44 -25.90 12.86 -27.11
C ARG A 44 -25.98 14.37 -27.38
N GLY A 45 -24.91 14.99 -27.87
CA GLY A 45 -24.86 16.40 -28.23
C GLY A 45 -24.57 17.34 -27.06
N MET A 46 -24.10 16.83 -25.91
CA MET A 46 -23.70 17.70 -24.80
C MET A 46 -22.21 18.02 -24.87
N ASP A 47 -21.87 19.30 -24.82
CA ASP A 47 -20.48 19.74 -24.81
C ASP A 47 -19.86 19.69 -23.40
N ILE A 48 -18.58 19.36 -23.28
CA ILE A 48 -17.84 19.30 -22.00
C ILE A 48 -16.53 20.09 -22.16
N PRO A 49 -16.57 21.42 -22.01
CA PRO A 49 -15.44 22.29 -22.37
C PRO A 49 -14.31 22.32 -21.34
N ASN A 50 -14.59 21.95 -20.08
CA ASN A 50 -13.63 22.06 -18.99
C ASN A 50 -13.90 21.02 -17.87
N ALA A 51 -12.98 20.94 -16.91
CA ALA A 51 -13.02 19.98 -15.81
C ALA A 51 -14.22 20.19 -14.86
N GLU A 52 -14.62 21.45 -14.65
CA GLU A 52 -15.78 21.80 -13.82
C GLU A 52 -17.07 21.28 -14.45
N SER A 53 -17.29 21.55 -15.75
CA SER A 53 -18.43 21.05 -16.49
C SER A 53 -18.47 19.52 -16.54
N LEU A 54 -17.31 18.87 -16.66
CA LEU A 54 -17.21 17.41 -16.57
C LEU A 54 -17.67 16.92 -15.19
N PHE A 55 -17.17 17.53 -14.11
CA PHE A 55 -17.52 17.16 -12.74
C PHE A 55 -19.03 17.30 -12.47
N GLU A 56 -19.62 18.46 -12.74
CA GLU A 56 -21.05 18.72 -12.53
C GLU A 56 -21.93 17.69 -13.27
N LYS A 57 -21.60 17.43 -14.53
CA LYS A 57 -22.36 16.51 -15.38
C LYS A 57 -22.24 15.06 -14.94
N LEU A 58 -21.09 14.64 -14.42
CA LEU A 58 -20.89 13.28 -13.94
C LEU A 58 -21.53 13.05 -12.57
N VAL A 59 -21.44 14.02 -11.65
CA VAL A 59 -22.08 13.95 -10.33
C VAL A 59 -23.61 13.84 -10.49
N ALA A 60 -24.19 14.56 -11.45
CA ALA A 60 -25.61 14.47 -11.78
C ALA A 60 -26.07 13.08 -12.28
N LYS A 61 -25.14 12.17 -12.63
CA LYS A 61 -25.46 10.81 -13.09
C LYS A 61 -25.46 9.75 -11.99
N SER A 62 -25.26 10.14 -10.72
CA SER A 62 -25.29 9.22 -9.56
C SER A 62 -24.45 7.96 -9.78
N LEU A 63 -23.20 8.14 -10.17
CA LEU A 63 -22.26 7.04 -10.35
C LEU A 63 -21.87 6.43 -8.99
N ASN A 64 -21.55 5.14 -8.97
CA ASN A 64 -20.92 4.48 -7.81
C ASN A 64 -19.45 4.89 -7.59
N VAL A 65 -19.02 5.99 -8.22
CA VAL A 65 -17.67 6.56 -8.14
C VAL A 65 -17.82 7.96 -7.55
N GLN A 66 -17.20 8.19 -6.40
CA GLN A 66 -17.17 9.51 -5.78
C GLN A 66 -16.13 10.39 -6.48
N LEU A 67 -16.56 11.56 -6.94
CA LEU A 67 -15.70 12.53 -7.60
C LEU A 67 -15.47 13.72 -6.67
N PHE A 68 -14.28 14.31 -6.75
CA PHE A 68 -13.93 15.55 -6.07
C PHE A 68 -13.36 16.53 -7.09
N TYR A 69 -13.86 17.76 -7.09
CA TYR A 69 -13.32 18.83 -7.91
C TYR A 69 -12.27 19.60 -7.13
N VAL A 70 -11.09 19.78 -7.74
CA VAL A 70 -10.00 20.59 -7.19
C VAL A 70 -9.85 21.80 -8.09
N SER A 71 -10.19 22.98 -7.57
CA SER A 71 -10.09 24.23 -8.33
C SER A 71 -8.64 24.69 -8.48
N SER A 72 -8.38 25.51 -9.51
CA SER A 72 -7.07 26.14 -9.70
C SER A 72 -6.64 26.99 -8.49
N ASP A 73 -7.59 27.64 -7.83
CA ASP A 73 -7.34 28.43 -6.61
C ASP A 73 -6.92 27.56 -5.42
N ALA A 74 -7.49 26.36 -5.32
CA ALA A 74 -7.05 25.39 -4.31
C ALA A 74 -5.61 24.96 -4.60
N ILE A 75 -5.28 24.63 -5.86
CA ILE A 75 -3.93 24.24 -6.26
C ILE A 75 -2.92 25.34 -5.94
N SER A 76 -3.20 26.59 -6.35
CA SER A 76 -2.29 27.71 -6.14
C SER A 76 -2.05 28.03 -4.66
N THR A 77 -3.08 27.85 -3.83
CA THR A 77 -2.96 27.99 -2.37
C THR A 77 -1.92 26.99 -1.83
N TYR A 78 -1.97 25.73 -2.27
CA TYR A 78 -1.02 24.72 -1.81
C TYR A 78 0.37 24.86 -2.41
N ASP A 79 0.48 25.27 -3.68
CA ASP A 79 1.75 25.54 -4.33
C ASP A 79 2.54 26.64 -3.59
N SER A 80 1.85 27.66 -3.06
CA SER A 80 2.48 28.73 -2.27
C SER A 80 3.11 28.26 -0.95
N VAL A 81 2.68 27.10 -0.43
CA VAL A 81 3.17 26.53 0.84
C VAL A 81 4.26 25.49 0.60
N LEU A 82 4.43 25.01 -0.64
CA LEU A 82 5.48 24.07 -0.97
C LEU A 82 6.85 24.76 -1.01
N PRO A 83 7.90 24.15 -0.42
CA PRO A 83 9.24 24.70 -0.51
C PRO A 83 9.77 24.59 -1.95
N ASN A 84 10.52 25.61 -2.38
CA ASN A 84 11.05 25.71 -3.75
C ASN A 84 12.09 24.64 -4.10
N ASN A 85 12.73 24.03 -3.09
CA ASN A 85 13.73 22.99 -3.28
C ASN A 85 13.27 21.74 -2.53
N LEU A 86 12.81 20.75 -3.29
CA LEU A 86 12.38 19.45 -2.78
C LEU A 86 13.39 18.39 -3.23
N ASP A 87 13.91 17.63 -2.28
CA ASP A 87 14.76 16.50 -2.59
C ASP A 87 13.97 15.42 -3.32
N VAL A 88 14.48 15.02 -4.48
CA VAL A 88 13.86 13.99 -5.30
C VAL A 88 14.16 12.62 -4.71
N ILE A 89 13.11 11.93 -4.26
CA ILE A 89 13.21 10.51 -3.90
C ILE A 89 13.46 9.72 -5.18
N LYS A 90 14.61 9.04 -5.28
CA LYS A 90 14.94 8.22 -6.45
C LYS A 90 14.20 6.90 -6.42
N GLY A 91 13.81 6.40 -7.59
CA GLY A 91 13.20 5.07 -7.72
C GLY A 91 11.74 4.98 -7.30
N THR A 92 10.97 6.07 -7.40
CA THR A 92 9.54 6.14 -7.05
C THR A 92 8.68 5.07 -7.71
N LEU A 93 9.03 4.57 -8.90
CA LEU A 93 8.31 3.47 -9.57
C LEU A 93 8.29 2.16 -8.76
N LYS A 94 9.29 1.96 -7.89
CA LYS A 94 9.38 0.81 -6.99
C LYS A 94 8.65 1.05 -5.68
N VAL A 95 8.38 2.31 -5.32
CA VAL A 95 7.70 2.67 -4.08
C VAL A 95 6.23 2.28 -4.18
N ARG A 96 5.76 1.55 -3.17
CA ARG A 96 4.35 1.11 -3.03
C ARG A 96 3.68 1.73 -1.82
N GLN A 97 4.45 2.24 -0.88
CA GLN A 97 3.91 2.91 0.29
C GLN A 97 4.83 4.07 0.65
N ALA A 98 4.24 5.22 0.87
CA ALA A 98 4.88 6.37 1.50
C ALA A 98 4.08 6.71 2.76
N PHE A 99 4.76 6.99 3.86
CA PHE A 99 4.09 7.39 5.08
C PHE A 99 4.91 8.46 5.80
N THR A 100 4.25 9.19 6.69
CA THR A 100 4.89 10.17 7.59
C THR A 100 4.11 10.31 8.88
N GLU A 101 4.83 10.37 10.00
CA GLU A 101 4.32 10.73 11.33
C GLU A 101 4.98 12.03 11.83
N THR A 102 6.06 12.45 11.16
CA THR A 102 6.88 13.58 11.57
C THR A 102 6.97 14.60 10.44
N ILE A 103 6.70 15.86 10.77
CA ILE A 103 6.86 16.98 9.84
C ILE A 103 8.28 16.99 9.27
N GLY A 104 8.38 17.06 7.94
CA GLY A 104 9.67 17.14 7.25
C GLY A 104 10.32 15.78 7.00
N GLU A 105 9.72 14.68 7.44
CA GLU A 105 10.22 13.34 7.17
C GLU A 105 9.21 12.56 6.31
N ILE A 106 9.71 11.82 5.32
CA ILE A 106 8.92 10.85 4.56
C ILE A 106 9.63 9.52 4.57
N THR A 107 8.90 8.48 4.91
CA THR A 107 9.42 7.12 4.84
C THR A 107 8.74 6.38 3.71
N VAL A 108 9.53 5.64 2.93
CA VAL A 108 9.05 4.92 1.75
C VAL A 108 9.39 3.44 1.84
N ARG A 109 8.53 2.60 1.28
CA ARG A 109 8.75 1.16 1.10
C ARG A 109 8.51 0.74 -0.34
N ASN A 110 9.25 -0.27 -0.77
CA ASN A 110 9.02 -0.90 -2.08
C ASN A 110 7.78 -1.80 -2.11
N LEU A 111 7.30 -2.24 -0.95
CA LEU A 111 6.09 -3.04 -0.77
C LEU A 111 5.35 -2.50 0.45
N SER A 112 4.02 -2.37 0.36
CA SER A 112 3.20 -1.95 1.49
C SER A 112 3.20 -3.04 2.58
N CYS A 113 3.30 -2.64 3.84
CA CYS A 113 3.00 -3.52 4.98
C CYS A 113 1.91 -2.87 5.84
N TYR A 114 1.08 -3.74 6.42
CA TYR A 114 -0.04 -3.42 7.30
C TYR A 114 0.03 -4.29 8.56
N CYS A 115 1.25 -4.48 9.04
CA CYS A 115 1.58 -5.45 10.09
C CYS A 115 1.01 -5.02 11.46
N SER A 116 0.66 -3.75 11.61
CA SER A 116 -0.16 -3.24 12.70
C SER A 116 -1.47 -2.71 12.15
N ASP A 117 -2.59 -3.04 12.81
CA ASP A 117 -3.90 -2.43 12.52
C ASP A 117 -3.94 -0.93 12.91
N VAL A 118 -2.90 -0.45 13.62
CA VAL A 118 -2.76 0.94 14.05
C VAL A 118 -1.75 1.65 13.13
N LEU A 119 -2.21 2.73 12.48
CA LEU A 119 -1.40 3.61 11.61
C LEU A 119 -0.32 4.42 12.36
N SER A 120 -0.10 4.18 13.65
CA SER A 120 0.72 5.02 14.54
C SER A 120 2.07 4.43 14.91
N GLU A 121 2.45 3.28 14.33
CA GLU A 121 3.78 2.71 14.55
C GLU A 121 4.38 2.15 13.27
N ILE A 122 5.53 2.70 12.92
CA ILE A 122 6.34 2.29 11.78
C ILE A 122 6.99 0.95 12.09
N CYS A 123 6.45 -0.15 11.56
CA CYS A 123 7.15 -1.42 11.64
C CYS A 123 8.45 -1.43 10.79
N SER A 124 9.41 -2.25 11.17
CA SER A 124 10.66 -2.47 10.42
C SER A 124 10.49 -3.41 9.21
N CYS A 125 9.31 -4.01 9.02
CA CYS A 125 9.02 -4.94 7.92
C CYS A 125 9.25 -4.30 6.55
N LEU A 126 9.73 -5.12 5.60
CA LEU A 126 9.92 -4.74 4.20
C LEU A 126 10.90 -3.56 3.98
N ASN A 127 11.81 -3.34 4.95
CA ASN A 127 12.94 -2.41 4.88
C ASN A 127 12.55 -0.96 4.50
N PRO A 128 11.82 -0.24 5.37
CA PRO A 128 11.49 1.16 5.16
C PRO A 128 12.73 2.04 5.04
N ARG A 129 12.65 3.06 4.18
CA ARG A 129 13.72 4.04 3.96
C ARG A 129 13.23 5.43 4.31
N VAL A 130 13.91 6.07 5.24
CA VAL A 130 13.59 7.41 5.70
C VAL A 130 14.29 8.44 4.83
N HIS A 131 13.56 9.47 4.42
CA HIS A 131 14.06 10.62 3.70
C HIS A 131 13.70 11.89 4.47
N ASN A 132 14.70 12.71 4.75
CA ASN A 132 14.48 14.04 5.27
C ASN A 132 14.15 14.98 4.11
N THR A 133 13.22 15.89 4.34
CA THR A 133 12.75 16.88 3.38
C THR A 133 12.80 18.29 3.98
N ASP A 134 13.46 18.44 5.13
CA ASP A 134 13.76 19.72 5.76
C ASP A 134 15.17 20.17 5.31
N PRO A 135 15.27 21.21 4.47
CA PRO A 135 16.55 21.68 3.94
C PRO A 135 17.51 22.21 5.03
N ALA A 136 17.03 22.45 6.25
CA ALA A 136 17.84 22.96 7.35
C ALA A 136 18.71 21.89 8.06
N LYS A 137 18.51 20.59 7.77
CA LYS A 137 19.26 19.48 8.42
C LYS A 137 20.32 18.83 7.53
N ASP A 138 20.46 19.28 6.28
CA ASP A 138 21.46 18.80 5.33
C ASP A 138 22.85 19.41 5.59
N THR A 139 23.38 19.15 6.79
CA THR A 139 24.84 19.24 6.98
C THR A 139 25.44 18.01 6.32
N LYS A 140 25.85 18.15 5.06
CA LYS A 140 26.62 17.14 4.32
C LYS A 140 27.88 16.78 5.11
N LEU A 141 27.86 15.64 5.80
CA LEU A 141 29.07 14.88 6.06
C LEU A 141 29.33 14.03 4.80
N HIS A 142 30.13 14.60 3.92
CA HIS A 142 30.93 13.81 2.98
C HIS A 142 31.88 12.97 3.83
N ASP A 143 31.74 11.65 3.79
CA ASP A 143 32.88 10.76 3.96
C ASP A 143 32.72 9.58 3.00
N ASP A 144 33.51 9.66 1.93
CA ASP A 144 33.84 8.55 1.05
C ASP A 144 34.56 7.47 1.86
N VAL A 145 33.89 6.37 2.18
CA VAL A 145 34.60 5.14 2.56
C VAL A 145 34.00 3.93 1.84
N LEU A 146 34.83 3.41 0.94
CA LEU A 146 34.79 2.15 0.21
C LEU A 146 34.43 0.95 1.13
N PRO A 147 33.54 0.02 0.74
CA PRO A 147 33.42 -1.24 1.46
C PRO A 147 34.39 -2.28 0.87
N THR A 148 35.47 -2.51 1.61
CA THR A 148 36.31 -3.70 1.52
C THR A 148 35.50 -4.93 1.94
N SER A 149 35.65 -6.00 1.17
CA SER A 149 35.11 -7.34 1.42
C SER A 149 35.59 -7.90 2.76
N GLU A 150 34.68 -8.22 3.67
CA GLU A 150 34.90 -9.25 4.68
C GLU A 150 33.69 -10.19 4.79
N LYS A 151 33.95 -11.47 4.53
CA LYS A 151 33.06 -12.58 4.85
C LYS A 151 32.93 -12.68 6.37
N SER A 152 31.72 -12.84 6.86
CA SER A 152 31.47 -13.45 8.17
C SER A 152 30.20 -14.29 8.10
N THR A 153 30.43 -15.59 8.05
CA THR A 153 29.49 -16.65 8.39
C THR A 153 29.03 -16.48 9.84
N ALA A 154 27.72 -16.37 10.05
CA ALA A 154 27.09 -16.71 11.32
C ALA A 154 25.68 -17.26 11.07
N THR A 155 25.54 -18.55 11.36
CA THR A 155 24.29 -19.28 11.46
C THR A 155 23.57 -18.85 12.74
N SER A 156 22.31 -18.43 12.64
CA SER A 156 21.39 -18.45 13.78
C SER A 156 19.97 -18.66 13.27
N LYS A 157 19.42 -19.81 13.67
CA LYS A 157 18.00 -20.13 13.61
C LYS A 157 17.34 -19.32 14.72
N ASP A 158 16.43 -18.42 14.39
CA ASP A 158 15.49 -17.87 15.37
C ASP A 158 14.07 -18.06 14.86
N SER A 159 13.50 -19.15 15.37
CA SER A 159 12.07 -19.37 15.54
C SER A 159 11.58 -18.51 16.69
N LEU A 160 10.56 -17.67 16.47
CA LEU A 160 9.76 -17.06 17.54
C LEU A 160 8.32 -16.84 17.05
N LEU A 161 7.42 -17.62 17.65
CA LEU A 161 6.00 -17.30 17.83
C LEU A 161 5.91 -16.22 18.91
N ASP A 162 5.00 -15.26 18.77
CA ASP A 162 4.30 -14.61 19.88
C ASP A 162 3.06 -13.87 19.34
N ILE A 163 1.95 -14.61 19.20
CA ILE A 163 0.62 -14.02 19.20
C ILE A 163 0.10 -14.19 20.63
N PRO A 164 -0.28 -13.12 21.34
CA PRO A 164 -0.92 -13.24 22.63
C PRO A 164 -2.22 -14.05 22.50
N GLU A 165 -2.32 -15.10 23.32
CA GLU A 165 -3.40 -16.09 23.37
C GLU A 165 -4.79 -15.50 23.72
N SER A 166 -4.93 -14.17 23.77
CA SER A 166 -6.13 -13.47 24.23
C SER A 166 -6.92 -12.70 23.15
N ASP A 167 -6.52 -12.70 21.87
CA ASP A 167 -7.18 -11.88 20.82
C ASP A 167 -7.60 -12.63 19.54
N VAL A 168 -7.62 -13.97 19.55
CA VAL A 168 -8.16 -14.76 18.42
C VAL A 168 -9.68 -14.85 18.52
N LEU A 169 -10.38 -13.77 18.14
CA LEU A 169 -11.80 -13.89 17.78
C LEU A 169 -11.87 -14.42 16.34
N PRO A 170 -12.51 -15.58 16.09
CA PRO A 170 -12.61 -16.19 14.76
C PRO A 170 -13.12 -15.23 13.67
N GLU A 171 -14.00 -14.29 14.05
CA GLU A 171 -14.57 -13.30 13.14
C GLU A 171 -13.54 -12.30 12.60
N ARG A 172 -12.46 -11.99 13.33
CA ARG A 172 -11.43 -11.04 12.89
C ARG A 172 -10.48 -11.60 11.83
N LEU A 173 -10.35 -12.93 11.78
CA LEU A 173 -9.46 -13.61 10.84
C LEU A 173 -10.13 -13.85 9.48
N PHE A 174 -11.46 -13.78 9.40
CA PHE A 174 -12.19 -14.03 8.17
C PHE A 174 -11.68 -13.17 7.00
N ASN A 175 -11.37 -13.82 5.88
CA ASN A 175 -10.91 -13.21 4.61
C ASN A 175 -9.56 -12.46 4.70
N LYS A 176 -8.80 -12.60 5.80
CA LYS A 176 -7.41 -12.14 5.88
C LYS A 176 -6.49 -13.04 5.05
N TRP A 177 -5.40 -12.46 4.56
CA TRP A 177 -4.37 -13.20 3.82
C TRP A 177 -3.41 -13.88 4.79
N CYS A 178 -2.98 -15.09 4.47
CA CYS A 178 -1.97 -15.82 5.21
C CYS A 178 -1.05 -16.59 4.26
N ILE A 179 0.15 -16.93 4.75
CA ILE A 179 1.03 -17.88 4.08
C ILE A 179 1.01 -19.16 4.90
N VAL A 180 0.83 -20.30 4.24
CA VAL A 180 0.83 -21.61 4.87
C VAL A 180 2.06 -22.37 4.43
N ASP A 181 2.85 -22.88 5.36
CA ASP A 181 3.92 -23.84 5.07
C ASP A 181 3.35 -25.25 4.99
N TYR A 182 3.34 -25.81 3.79
CA TYR A 182 2.96 -27.19 3.55
C TYR A 182 4.03 -27.90 2.73
N ASP A 183 4.56 -29.00 3.27
CA ASP A 183 5.66 -29.75 2.65
C ASP A 183 6.90 -28.90 2.31
N LYS A 184 7.28 -28.00 3.24
CA LYS A 184 8.41 -27.06 3.12
C LYS A 184 8.26 -26.08 1.94
N LYS A 185 7.02 -25.84 1.52
CA LYS A 185 6.68 -24.91 0.44
C LYS A 185 5.64 -23.91 0.95
N PRO A 186 5.86 -22.60 0.77
CA PRO A 186 4.89 -21.60 1.15
C PRO A 186 3.76 -21.54 0.11
N PHE A 187 2.53 -21.54 0.60
CA PHE A 187 1.32 -21.33 -0.20
C PHE A 187 0.58 -20.10 0.32
N LEU A 188 0.32 -19.15 -0.58
CA LEU A 188 -0.47 -17.97 -0.28
C LEU A 188 -1.96 -18.34 -0.24
N GLY A 189 -2.70 -17.91 0.77
CA GLY A 189 -4.11 -18.23 0.90
C GLY A 189 -4.92 -17.19 1.65
N LYS A 190 -6.22 -17.46 1.76
CA LYS A 190 -7.17 -16.66 2.54
C LYS A 190 -7.86 -17.50 3.59
N ILE A 191 -7.97 -16.96 4.79
CA ILE A 191 -8.64 -17.62 5.92
C ILE A 191 -10.15 -17.56 5.69
N LEU A 192 -10.80 -18.71 5.75
CA LEU A 192 -12.26 -18.86 5.61
C LEU A 192 -12.95 -18.94 6.96
N GLN A 193 -12.29 -19.52 7.96
CA GLN A 193 -12.76 -19.59 9.34
C GLN A 193 -11.61 -20.02 10.25
N ALA A 194 -11.79 -19.78 11.54
CA ALA A 194 -10.88 -20.23 12.58
C ALA A 194 -11.69 -20.95 13.66
N ASP A 195 -11.11 -22.01 14.21
CA ASP A 195 -11.64 -22.71 15.38
C ASP A 195 -10.50 -22.86 16.40
N GLY A 196 -10.79 -23.44 17.57
CA GLY A 196 -9.82 -23.60 18.66
C GLY A 196 -8.53 -24.32 18.24
N ASP A 197 -8.62 -25.26 17.29
CA ASP A 197 -7.49 -26.13 16.92
C ASP A 197 -6.78 -25.74 15.60
N GLY A 198 -7.28 -24.72 14.88
CA GLY A 198 -6.65 -24.30 13.63
C GLY A 198 -7.46 -23.32 12.80
N ILE A 199 -7.01 -23.12 11.55
CA ILE A 199 -7.66 -22.25 10.58
C ILE A 199 -7.94 -22.98 9.27
N GLU A 200 -9.13 -22.76 8.72
CA GLU A 200 -9.46 -23.21 7.38
C GLU A 200 -9.00 -22.16 6.36
N VAL A 201 -8.16 -22.57 5.42
CA VAL A 201 -7.58 -21.66 4.43
C VAL A 201 -7.87 -22.19 3.04
N THR A 202 -8.31 -21.28 2.15
CA THR A 202 -8.25 -21.56 0.72
C THR A 202 -6.93 -21.08 0.13
N THR A 203 -6.21 -21.95 -0.55
CA THR A 203 -4.84 -21.70 -1.01
C THR A 203 -4.74 -21.48 -2.51
N MET A 204 -3.78 -20.66 -2.90
CA MET A 204 -3.36 -20.45 -4.29
C MET A 204 -2.18 -21.35 -4.61
N LYS A 205 -2.11 -21.87 -5.84
CA LYS A 205 -0.94 -22.61 -6.30
C LYS A 205 0.12 -21.65 -6.85
N PRO A 206 1.41 -21.87 -6.57
CA PRO A 206 2.48 -21.15 -7.24
C PRO A 206 2.55 -21.54 -8.73
N ILE A 207 2.70 -20.56 -9.62
CA ILE A 207 3.01 -20.75 -11.04
C ILE A 207 4.23 -19.90 -11.38
N GLY A 208 5.42 -20.43 -11.08
CA GLY A 208 6.70 -19.74 -11.28
C GLY A 208 7.05 -18.78 -10.16
N ASP A 209 7.97 -17.85 -10.43
CA ASP A 209 8.52 -16.95 -9.42
C ASP A 209 7.51 -15.86 -9.06
N ASN A 210 7.16 -15.77 -7.77
CA ASN A 210 6.27 -14.75 -7.19
C ASN A 210 4.91 -14.61 -7.89
N LYS A 211 4.41 -15.70 -8.49
CA LYS A 211 3.12 -15.74 -9.18
C LYS A 211 2.28 -16.86 -8.58
N PHE A 212 1.04 -16.51 -8.23
CA PHE A 212 0.09 -17.43 -7.61
C PHE A 212 -1.23 -17.35 -8.38
N VAL A 213 -1.89 -18.49 -8.56
CA VAL A 213 -3.24 -18.53 -9.12
C VAL A 213 -4.16 -19.37 -8.26
N TRP A 214 -5.43 -18.99 -8.24
CA TRP A 214 -6.47 -19.81 -7.66
C TRP A 214 -6.61 -21.10 -8.50
N PRO A 215 -6.55 -22.28 -7.87
CA PRO A 215 -6.80 -23.53 -8.58
C PRO A 215 -8.25 -23.59 -9.07
N ALA A 216 -8.49 -24.28 -10.18
CA ALA A 216 -9.83 -24.39 -10.78
C ALA A 216 -10.82 -25.11 -9.85
N VAL A 217 -10.32 -26.09 -9.09
CA VAL A 217 -11.00 -26.67 -7.93
C VAL A 217 -10.40 -26.00 -6.71
N LYS A 218 -11.23 -25.37 -5.87
CA LYS A 218 -10.74 -24.70 -4.65
C LYS A 218 -10.02 -25.72 -3.78
N ASP A 219 -8.79 -25.42 -3.45
CA ASP A 219 -8.04 -26.13 -2.43
C ASP A 219 -8.38 -25.47 -1.09
N ILE A 220 -9.05 -26.21 -0.21
CA ILE A 220 -9.55 -25.73 1.08
C ILE A 220 -9.15 -26.78 2.11
N LEU A 221 -8.30 -26.38 3.05
CA LEU A 221 -7.71 -27.27 4.03
C LEU A 221 -7.66 -26.59 5.39
N TRP A 222 -7.73 -27.41 6.43
CA TRP A 222 -7.46 -26.99 7.80
C TRP A 222 -5.98 -27.08 8.09
N TYR A 223 -5.43 -26.00 8.65
CA TYR A 223 -4.04 -25.90 9.04
C TYR A 223 -3.95 -25.53 10.51
N GLU A 224 -3.01 -26.18 11.20
CA GLU A 224 -2.63 -25.76 12.55
C GLU A 224 -2.02 -24.34 12.51
N TYR A 225 -2.22 -23.56 13.56
CA TYR A 225 -1.60 -22.24 13.69
C TYR A 225 -0.06 -22.29 13.53
N SER A 226 0.57 -23.40 13.91
CA SER A 226 2.00 -23.66 13.77
C SER A 226 2.51 -23.66 12.31
N LYS A 227 1.61 -23.87 11.34
CA LYS A 227 1.91 -23.91 9.91
C LYS A 227 1.71 -22.58 9.21
N ILE A 228 1.26 -21.56 9.93
CA ILE A 228 1.05 -20.23 9.37
C ILE A 228 2.33 -19.42 9.53
N LEU A 229 2.85 -18.96 8.39
CA LEU A 229 3.97 -18.04 8.34
C LEU A 229 3.41 -16.61 8.31
N THR A 230 3.63 -15.85 9.38
CA THR A 230 3.42 -14.40 9.45
C THR A 230 4.68 -13.65 9.08
#